data_AF-A0A0Q5ZY68-F1
#
_entry.id   AF-A0A0Q5ZY68-F1
#
_cell.length_a   1.000
_cell.length_b   1.000
_cell.length_c   1.000
_cell.angle_alpha   90.00
_cell.angle_beta   90.00
_cell.angle_gamma   90.00
#
_symmetry.space_group_name_H-M   'P 1'
#
loop_
_entity.id
_entity.type
_entity.pdbx_description
1 polymer ?
#
loop_
_entity_poly.entity_id
_entity_poly.type
_entity_poly.pdbx_seq_one_letter_code
_entity_poly.pdbx_strand_id
1 'polypeptide(L)'
;MKKTLILGILLQGSILAYSQVGINTTNPQATLHIDGGKDNPLKDKPTNLQQSNDVVVTANGNLGIGTIYPNADAALDIASVNKGVKFPSISLQSSDSPAPLKEHVAGMVIYNTAKVGDLTPGLYINNGTEWVQLMTLASSKKQIKEAKAQAEVAALAAGSVPVGGVLYYATNVLPDGYLECDGSAVSRTTYADLFAVLGTRYGIGNGSTTFNLPDLRGEFIRGYDNSRGVDTGRVIGTWQKGSFIAGGAGPNMDSVIPFVVASTGTLMPTLVNGLGWDLLYNDVYTANYPNTVKANNGNSDNSTNTQLINVSDNGSDYAYGVSRPRNVAMMPIIKY
;
A
#
# COMPACT_ATOMS: atom_id res chain seq x y z
N MET A 1 80.84 76.54 -17.64
CA MET A 1 80.13 75.85 -18.74
C MET A 1 81.15 74.92 -19.40
N LYS A 2 81.03 73.60 -19.57
CA LYS A 2 79.95 72.61 -19.48
C LYS A 2 80.54 71.31 -18.88
N LYS A 3 79.72 70.57 -18.13
CA LYS A 3 80.01 69.25 -17.55
C LYS A 3 79.84 68.19 -18.64
N THR A 4 80.75 67.22 -18.75
CA THR A 4 80.52 65.99 -19.50
C THR A 4 80.58 64.82 -18.51
N LEU A 5 79.40 64.36 -18.09
CA LEU A 5 79.21 63.18 -17.25
C LEU A 5 79.27 61.93 -18.14
N ILE A 6 80.15 60.99 -17.83
CA ILE A 6 80.13 59.64 -18.41
C ILE A 6 79.08 58.84 -17.64
N LEU A 7 78.00 58.46 -18.32
CA LEU A 7 76.89 57.69 -17.76
C LEU A 7 77.23 56.19 -17.81
N GLY A 8 77.71 55.64 -16.69
CA GLY A 8 77.84 54.20 -16.50
C GLY A 8 76.49 53.57 -16.20
N ILE A 9 75.94 52.80 -17.16
CA ILE A 9 74.71 52.03 -16.97
C ILE A 9 75.06 50.76 -16.18
N LEU A 10 74.76 50.77 -14.88
CA LEU A 10 74.77 49.58 -14.03
C LEU A 10 73.47 48.81 -14.26
N LEU A 11 73.55 47.72 -15.03
CA LEU A 11 72.44 46.78 -15.21
C LEU A 11 72.33 45.90 -13.95
N GLN A 12 71.63 46.38 -12.92
CA GLN A 12 71.25 45.54 -11.78
C GLN A 12 70.13 44.60 -12.23
N GLY A 13 70.51 43.37 -12.62
CA GLY A 13 69.56 42.28 -12.78
C GLY A 13 69.01 41.89 -11.40
N SER A 14 67.77 42.28 -11.11
CA SER A 14 67.02 41.78 -9.96
C SER A 14 66.70 40.30 -10.18
N ILE A 15 67.49 39.42 -9.60
CA ILE A 15 67.20 37.98 -9.60
C ILE A 15 66.08 37.77 -8.58
N LEU A 16 64.87 37.49 -9.05
CA LEU A 16 63.78 37.03 -8.20
C LEU A 16 64.12 35.59 -7.75
N ALA A 17 64.80 35.46 -6.63
CA ALA A 17 65.02 34.16 -5.99
C ALA A 17 63.75 33.79 -5.22
N TYR A 18 62.87 32.99 -5.83
CA TYR A 18 61.83 32.29 -5.08
C TYR A 18 62.52 31.20 -4.25
N SER A 19 62.73 31.43 -2.95
CA SER A 19 63.34 30.42 -2.08
C SER A 19 62.28 29.38 -1.71
N GLN A 20 62.26 28.29 -2.46
CA GLN A 20 61.64 27.04 -2.00
C GLN A 20 62.34 26.55 -0.74
N VAL A 21 61.58 26.06 0.24
CA VAL A 21 62.10 25.56 1.51
C VAL A 21 62.11 24.04 1.47
N GLY A 22 63.31 23.47 1.55
CA GLY A 22 63.52 22.04 1.75
C GLY A 22 63.89 21.74 3.20
N ILE A 23 63.21 20.78 3.83
CA ILE A 23 63.63 20.16 5.08
C ILE A 23 64.11 18.75 4.73
N ASN A 24 65.37 18.43 5.07
CA ASN A 24 66.05 17.17 4.74
C ASN A 24 66.21 16.84 3.25
N THR A 25 65.71 17.67 2.34
CA THR A 25 66.00 17.59 0.91
C THR A 25 66.71 18.86 0.43
N THR A 26 67.69 18.70 -0.44
CA THR A 26 68.36 19.82 -1.13
C THR A 26 67.74 20.13 -2.48
N ASN A 27 66.81 19.29 -2.94
CA ASN A 27 66.08 19.43 -4.20
C ASN A 27 64.56 19.48 -3.95
N PRO A 28 64.04 20.53 -3.26
CA PRO A 28 62.62 20.68 -3.02
C PRO A 28 61.83 20.72 -4.34
N GLN A 29 60.69 20.04 -4.37
CA GLN A 29 59.84 19.88 -5.57
C GLN A 29 58.56 20.73 -5.49
N ALA A 30 58.40 21.48 -4.41
CA ALA A 30 57.27 22.35 -4.11
C ALA A 30 57.75 23.51 -3.23
N THR A 31 56.86 24.48 -2.94
CA THR A 31 57.20 25.67 -2.14
C THR A 31 57.73 25.32 -0.76
N LEU A 32 57.12 24.33 -0.09
CA LEU A 32 57.67 23.65 1.08
C LEU A 32 57.75 22.16 0.77
N HIS A 33 58.90 21.54 1.03
CA HIS A 33 59.11 20.11 0.87
C HIS A 33 59.82 19.53 2.09
N ILE A 34 59.16 18.62 2.79
CA ILE A 34 59.71 17.87 3.94
C ILE A 34 59.97 16.45 3.48
N ASP A 35 61.23 16.05 3.50
CA ASP A 35 61.68 14.70 3.20
C ASP A 35 62.00 13.94 4.49
N GLY A 36 61.05 13.10 4.93
CA GLY A 36 61.20 12.36 6.18
C GLY A 36 62.30 11.30 6.11
N GLY A 37 62.47 10.66 4.95
CA GLY A 37 63.44 9.59 4.73
C GLY A 37 64.86 10.08 4.47
N LYS A 38 65.01 11.36 4.13
CA LYS A 38 66.25 11.97 3.62
C LYS A 38 66.82 11.17 2.45
N ASP A 39 65.93 10.61 1.63
CA ASP A 39 66.28 9.70 0.54
C ASP A 39 66.06 10.32 -0.83
N ASN A 40 65.67 11.59 -0.92
CA ASN A 40 65.49 12.27 -2.19
C ASN A 40 66.81 12.52 -2.94
N PRO A 41 66.81 12.32 -4.28
CA PRO A 41 67.99 12.57 -5.10
C PRO A 41 68.35 14.06 -5.15
N LEU A 42 69.65 14.35 -5.27
CA LEU A 42 70.19 15.71 -5.22
C LEU A 42 69.73 16.62 -6.36
N LYS A 43 69.25 16.06 -7.48
CA LYS A 43 68.89 16.81 -8.70
C LYS A 43 67.67 16.25 -9.43
N ASP A 44 67.53 14.93 -9.46
CA ASP A 44 66.40 14.29 -10.12
C ASP A 44 65.11 14.39 -9.31
N LYS A 45 63.99 13.98 -9.90
CA LYS A 45 62.72 13.91 -9.18
C LYS A 45 62.72 12.68 -8.27
N PRO A 46 62.19 12.79 -7.02
CA PRO A 46 61.92 11.64 -6.17
C PRO A 46 61.09 10.55 -6.86
N THR A 47 61.48 9.30 -6.67
CA THR A 47 60.68 8.13 -7.08
C THR A 47 59.45 7.98 -6.18
N ASN A 48 58.43 7.23 -6.61
CA ASN A 48 57.20 7.02 -5.81
C ASN A 48 57.47 6.43 -4.42
N LEU A 49 58.52 5.62 -4.27
CA LEU A 49 58.88 5.05 -2.97
C LEU A 49 59.49 6.11 -2.04
N GLN A 50 60.37 6.96 -2.55
CA GLN A 50 60.94 8.09 -1.79
C GLN A 50 59.82 9.06 -1.38
N GLN A 51 58.95 9.43 -2.33
CA GLN A 51 57.80 10.31 -2.07
C GLN A 51 56.86 9.80 -0.97
N SER A 52 56.79 8.48 -0.72
CA SER A 52 55.88 7.91 0.26
C SER A 52 56.12 8.38 1.71
N ASN A 53 57.29 8.97 1.97
CA ASN A 53 57.67 9.53 3.26
C ASN A 53 57.74 11.09 3.24
N ASP A 54 57.37 11.71 2.11
CA ASP A 54 57.44 13.15 1.89
C ASP A 54 56.12 13.86 2.24
N VAL A 55 56.24 15.15 2.59
CA VAL A 55 55.11 16.08 2.70
C VAL A 55 55.45 17.36 1.94
N VAL A 56 54.53 17.85 1.11
CA VAL A 56 54.70 19.06 0.32
C VAL A 56 53.57 20.06 0.48
N VAL A 57 53.89 21.35 0.37
CA VAL A 57 52.91 22.41 0.12
C VAL A 57 53.27 23.10 -1.19
N THR A 58 52.33 23.09 -2.14
CA THR A 58 52.53 23.71 -3.46
C THR A 58 52.35 25.23 -3.40
N ALA A 59 52.76 25.93 -4.46
CA ALA A 59 52.54 27.38 -4.58
C ALA A 59 51.05 27.78 -4.62
N ASN A 60 50.17 26.83 -4.98
CA ASN A 60 48.73 27.02 -5.01
C ASN A 60 48.06 26.68 -3.67
N GLY A 61 48.82 26.23 -2.66
CA GLY A 61 48.32 25.93 -1.31
C GLY A 61 47.81 24.50 -1.10
N ASN A 62 48.00 23.59 -2.07
CA ASN A 62 47.65 22.18 -1.89
C ASN A 62 48.69 21.49 -0.98
N LEU A 63 48.21 20.74 0.02
CA LEU A 63 49.03 19.86 0.87
C LEU A 63 49.05 18.45 0.28
N GLY A 64 50.24 17.94 -0.04
CA GLY A 64 50.46 16.56 -0.46
C GLY A 64 51.16 15.76 0.64
N ILE A 65 50.65 14.57 0.97
CA ILE A 65 51.30 13.61 1.87
C ILE A 65 51.52 12.31 1.09
N GLY A 66 52.77 11.87 0.98
CA GLY A 66 53.10 10.68 0.19
C GLY A 66 53.14 10.91 -1.34
N THR A 67 52.98 12.16 -1.78
CA THR A 67 53.00 12.58 -3.19
C THR A 67 53.54 14.00 -3.30
N ILE A 68 54.39 14.27 -4.29
CA ILE A 68 54.84 15.64 -4.62
C ILE A 68 53.94 16.34 -5.67
N TYR A 69 52.93 15.62 -6.18
CA TYR A 69 51.96 16.13 -7.15
C TYR A 69 50.54 15.96 -6.59
N PRO A 70 50.15 16.71 -5.54
CA PRO A 70 48.77 16.67 -5.06
C PRO A 70 47.81 17.11 -6.18
N ASN A 71 46.63 16.50 -6.23
CA ASN A 71 45.56 16.91 -7.13
C ASN A 71 45.25 18.42 -6.97
N ALA A 72 45.16 19.14 -8.09
CA ALA A 72 44.98 20.59 -8.09
C ALA A 72 43.69 21.04 -7.39
N ASP A 73 42.64 20.22 -7.42
CA ASP A 73 41.34 20.50 -6.81
C ASP A 73 41.26 20.04 -5.35
N ALA A 74 42.28 19.35 -4.83
CA ALA A 74 42.33 18.88 -3.45
C ALA A 74 43.18 19.82 -2.58
N ALA A 75 42.59 20.40 -1.55
CA ALA A 75 43.36 21.14 -0.54
C ALA A 75 44.33 20.19 0.23
N LEU A 76 43.95 18.92 0.38
CA LEU A 76 44.76 17.85 0.97
C LEU A 76 44.64 16.59 0.10
N ASP A 77 45.77 16.11 -0.40
CA ASP A 77 45.88 14.85 -1.13
C ASP A 77 46.84 13.90 -0.39
N ILE A 78 46.40 12.66 -0.16
CA ILE A 78 47.13 11.65 0.61
C ILE A 78 47.29 10.41 -0.25
N ALA A 79 48.52 10.11 -0.66
CA ALA A 79 48.85 8.92 -1.41
C ALA A 79 49.51 7.88 -0.51
N SER A 80 48.94 6.67 -0.47
CA SER A 80 49.55 5.53 0.23
C SER A 80 49.13 4.22 -0.40
N VAL A 81 50.02 3.24 -0.41
CA VAL A 81 49.74 1.87 -0.91
C VAL A 81 49.25 0.92 0.18
N ASN A 82 49.45 1.27 1.46
CA ASN A 82 49.20 0.36 2.58
C ASN A 82 48.74 1.05 3.89
N LYS A 83 48.45 2.35 3.86
CA LYS A 83 47.90 3.11 5.00
C LYS A 83 46.61 3.81 4.58
N GLY A 84 45.74 4.04 5.54
CA GLY A 84 44.52 4.83 5.36
C GLY A 84 44.47 6.03 6.31
N VAL A 85 43.41 6.83 6.20
CA VAL A 85 43.16 7.96 7.11
C VAL A 85 42.35 7.46 8.31
N LYS A 86 42.84 7.71 9.53
CA LYS A 86 42.07 7.51 10.76
C LYS A 86 41.38 8.81 11.15
N PHE A 87 40.07 8.87 10.94
CA PHE A 87 39.26 10.00 11.38
C PHE A 87 39.12 10.03 12.92
N PRO A 88 38.86 11.22 13.52
CA PRO A 88 38.56 11.32 14.94
C PRO A 88 37.43 10.36 15.37
N SER A 89 37.68 9.58 16.41
CA SER A 89 36.70 8.68 16.99
C SER A 89 35.92 9.41 18.08
N ILE A 90 34.60 9.52 17.91
CA ILE A 90 33.73 10.32 18.78
C ILE A 90 32.54 9.46 19.22
N SER A 91 32.16 9.56 20.49
CA SER A 91 30.95 8.91 21.01
C SER A 91 29.76 9.86 20.91
N LEU A 92 29.02 9.80 19.81
CA LEU A 92 27.84 10.63 19.58
C LEU A 92 26.71 10.28 20.56
N GLN A 93 25.88 11.25 20.90
CA GLN A 93 24.74 11.07 21.82
C GLN A 93 23.42 10.81 21.09
N SER A 94 23.18 11.51 19.98
CA SER A 94 22.07 11.31 19.04
C SER A 94 22.46 11.87 17.66
N SER A 95 21.73 11.50 16.60
CA SER A 95 21.94 12.00 15.24
C SER A 95 21.71 13.51 15.12
N ASP A 96 20.66 14.02 15.78
CA ASP A 96 20.28 15.44 15.74
C ASP A 96 21.08 16.35 16.70
N SER A 97 22.05 15.79 17.44
CA SER A 97 22.84 16.56 18.41
C SER A 97 24.28 16.73 17.94
N PRO A 98 24.85 17.94 17.99
CA PRO A 98 26.25 18.13 17.69
C PRO A 98 27.16 17.53 18.78
N ALA A 99 26.62 17.26 19.97
CA ALA A 99 27.39 16.80 21.13
C ALA A 99 28.12 15.47 20.83
N PRO A 100 29.39 15.34 21.24
CA PRO A 100 30.14 16.23 22.15
C PRO A 100 30.82 17.45 21.49
N LEU A 101 30.61 17.67 20.19
CA LEU A 101 31.04 18.90 19.53
C LEU A 101 30.07 20.05 19.86
N LYS A 102 30.53 21.29 19.64
CA LYS A 102 29.76 22.49 20.00
C LYS A 102 28.59 22.76 19.06
N GLU A 103 28.80 22.51 17.77
CA GLU A 103 27.85 22.83 16.71
C GLU A 103 28.00 21.84 15.54
N HIS A 104 26.96 21.76 14.71
CA HIS A 104 27.00 20.99 13.47
C HIS A 104 27.77 21.77 12.41
N VAL A 105 28.71 21.09 11.75
CA VAL A 105 29.55 21.68 10.70
C VAL A 105 29.44 20.82 9.46
N ALA A 106 28.78 21.34 8.43
CA ALA A 106 28.56 20.62 7.18
C ALA A 106 29.86 20.11 6.56
N GLY A 107 29.87 18.86 6.10
CA GLY A 107 31.03 18.19 5.51
C GLY A 107 31.99 17.56 6.51
N MET A 108 31.82 17.76 7.82
CA MET A 108 32.69 17.14 8.83
C MET A 108 32.51 15.63 8.88
N VAL A 109 33.64 14.88 8.89
CA VAL A 109 33.65 13.42 8.91
C VAL A 109 34.29 12.89 10.20
N ILE A 110 33.61 11.98 10.87
CA ILE A 110 34.05 11.34 12.12
C ILE A 110 33.72 9.85 12.12
N TYR A 111 34.40 9.08 12.96
CA TYR A 111 34.02 7.70 13.25
C TYR A 111 33.23 7.66 14.57
N ASN A 112 31.93 7.35 14.52
CA ASN A 112 31.11 7.19 15.71
C ASN A 112 31.44 5.87 16.39
N THR A 113 31.60 5.90 17.71
CA THR A 113 31.81 4.71 18.55
C THR A 113 30.57 4.30 19.36
N ALA A 114 29.57 5.17 19.46
CA ALA A 114 28.40 4.96 20.29
C ALA A 114 27.36 4.04 19.62
N LYS A 115 26.62 3.30 20.45
CA LYS A 115 25.37 2.64 20.07
C LYS A 115 24.25 3.16 20.97
N VAL A 116 23.55 4.20 20.50
CA VAL A 116 22.51 4.91 21.26
C VAL A 116 21.41 5.32 20.29
N GLY A 117 20.16 4.93 20.55
CA GLY A 117 19.05 5.23 19.65
C GLY A 117 19.24 4.63 18.25
N ASP A 118 19.18 5.49 17.24
CA ASP A 118 19.44 5.19 15.82
C ASP A 118 20.94 5.11 15.49
N LEU A 119 21.80 5.63 16.35
CA LEU A 119 23.24 5.62 16.14
C LEU A 119 23.80 4.21 16.31
N THR A 120 24.64 3.84 15.34
CA THR A 120 25.49 2.65 15.40
C THR A 120 26.95 3.02 15.12
N PRO A 121 27.93 2.23 15.60
CA PRO A 121 29.34 2.48 15.29
C PRO A 121 29.59 2.48 13.78
N GLY A 122 30.32 3.48 13.28
CA GLY A 122 30.57 3.63 11.85
C GLY A 122 31.05 5.02 11.45
N LEU A 123 31.25 5.25 10.15
CA LEU A 123 31.64 6.55 9.61
C LEU A 123 30.40 7.44 9.45
N TYR A 124 30.47 8.68 9.92
CA TYR A 124 29.40 9.66 9.82
C TYR A 124 29.91 10.93 9.16
N ILE A 125 29.04 11.54 8.37
CA ILE A 125 29.22 12.90 7.84
C ILE A 125 28.17 13.81 8.47
N ASN A 126 28.58 15.01 8.85
CA ASN A 126 27.65 16.03 9.28
C ASN A 126 27.11 16.79 8.07
N ASN A 127 25.79 16.93 7.93
CA ASN A 127 25.18 17.68 6.81
C ASN A 127 24.91 19.16 7.13
N GLY A 128 25.34 19.65 8.30
CA GLY A 128 25.07 20.99 8.81
C GLY A 128 23.94 21.02 9.85
N THR A 129 23.12 19.98 9.94
CA THR A 129 22.00 19.90 10.88
C THR A 129 21.94 18.60 11.69
N GLU A 130 22.54 17.53 11.20
CA GLU A 130 22.53 16.20 11.82
C GLU A 130 23.75 15.37 11.41
N TRP A 131 23.99 14.27 12.14
CA TRP A 131 24.95 13.24 11.80
C TRP A 131 24.32 12.14 10.95
N VAL A 132 24.78 12.03 9.71
CA VAL A 132 24.30 11.02 8.76
C VAL A 132 25.33 9.90 8.66
N GLN A 133 24.90 8.66 8.91
CA GLN A 133 25.77 7.50 8.73
C GLN A 133 26.06 7.26 7.25
N LEU A 134 27.33 7.12 6.89
CA LEU A 134 27.72 6.67 5.56
C LEU A 134 27.48 5.16 5.47
N MET A 135 26.33 4.76 4.93
CA MET A 135 25.98 3.35 4.76
C MET A 135 26.79 2.70 3.63
N THR A 136 27.18 1.44 3.84
CA THR A 136 27.78 0.63 2.77
C THR A 136 26.69 0.04 1.87
N LEU A 137 27.04 -0.31 0.63
CA LEU A 137 26.12 -0.99 -0.30
C LEU A 137 25.50 -2.27 0.27
N ALA A 138 26.19 -2.96 1.18
CA ALA A 138 25.68 -4.14 1.87
C ALA A 138 24.52 -3.78 2.82
N SER A 139 24.65 -2.67 3.56
CA SER A 139 23.62 -2.14 4.46
C SER A 139 22.36 -1.71 3.68
N SER A 140 22.54 -1.02 2.54
CA SER A 140 21.42 -0.58 1.71
C SER A 140 20.66 -1.74 1.06
N LYS A 141 21.35 -2.78 0.58
CA LYS A 141 20.70 -3.97 0.01
C LYS A 141 19.85 -4.72 1.02
N LYS A 142 20.30 -4.80 2.27
CA LYS A 142 19.54 -5.42 3.36
C LYS A 142 18.23 -4.65 3.62
N GLN A 143 18.30 -3.32 3.77
CA GLN A 143 17.12 -2.48 3.99
C GLN A 143 16.14 -2.55 2.81
N ILE A 144 16.64 -2.57 1.56
CA ILE A 144 15.79 -2.73 0.36
C ILE A 144 15.07 -4.10 0.36
N LYS A 145 15.75 -5.17 0.79
CA LYS A 145 15.14 -6.51 0.88
C LYS A 145 14.03 -6.53 1.93
N GLU A 146 14.27 -5.91 3.08
CA GLU A 146 13.28 -5.81 4.16
C GLU A 146 12.06 -4.98 3.74
N ALA A 147 12.28 -3.84 3.07
CA ALA A 147 11.19 -3.00 2.53
C ALA A 147 10.37 -3.74 1.45
N LYS A 148 11.02 -4.51 0.58
CA LYS A 148 10.32 -5.34 -0.42
C LYS A 148 9.47 -6.44 0.20
N ALA A 149 9.99 -7.12 1.22
CA ALA A 149 9.24 -8.14 1.94
C ALA A 149 7.98 -7.56 2.60
N GLN A 150 8.07 -6.36 3.19
CA GLN A 150 6.91 -5.68 3.76
C GLN A 150 5.87 -5.28 2.70
N ALA A 151 6.31 -4.83 1.53
CA ALA A 151 5.41 -4.51 0.42
C ALA A 151 4.69 -5.76 -0.12
N GLU A 152 5.37 -6.91 -0.18
CA GLU A 152 4.80 -8.18 -0.63
C GLU A 152 3.75 -8.72 0.36
N VAL A 153 4.00 -8.58 1.67
CA VAL A 153 3.01 -8.91 2.72
C VAL A 153 1.76 -8.01 2.61
N ALA A 154 1.95 -6.72 2.33
CA ALA A 154 0.83 -5.80 2.11
C ALA A 154 0.03 -6.14 0.83
N ALA A 155 0.70 -6.57 -0.24
CA ALA A 155 0.05 -7.01 -1.46
C ALA A 155 -0.74 -8.32 -1.27
N LEU A 156 -0.23 -9.26 -0.47
CA LEU A 156 -0.93 -10.51 -0.16
C LEU A 156 -2.19 -10.26 0.71
N ALA A 157 -2.14 -9.26 1.60
CA ALA A 157 -3.31 -8.84 2.37
C ALA A 157 -4.43 -8.22 1.50
N ALA A 158 -4.09 -7.66 0.33
CA ALA A 158 -5.07 -7.15 -0.63
C ALA A 158 -5.74 -8.25 -1.48
N GLY A 159 -5.29 -9.51 -1.41
CA GLY A 159 -5.60 -10.54 -2.38
C GLY A 159 -6.85 -11.41 -2.15
N SER A 160 -7.57 -11.31 -1.02
CA SER A 160 -8.62 -12.30 -0.72
C SER A 160 -10.05 -11.87 -1.04
N VAL A 161 -10.36 -10.57 -0.99
CA VAL A 161 -11.73 -10.05 -1.17
C VAL A 161 -11.67 -8.68 -1.84
N PRO A 162 -12.27 -8.48 -3.02
CA PRO A 162 -12.30 -7.17 -3.68
C PRO A 162 -13.13 -6.18 -2.87
N VAL A 163 -12.82 -4.88 -2.98
CA VAL A 163 -13.63 -3.80 -2.41
C VAL A 163 -15.08 -3.90 -2.92
N GLY A 164 -16.04 -3.75 -2.00
CA GLY A 164 -17.46 -4.00 -2.25
C GLY A 164 -17.87 -5.47 -2.15
N GLY A 165 -16.92 -6.39 -1.98
CA GLY A 165 -17.19 -7.80 -1.69
C GLY A 165 -17.86 -7.97 -0.33
N VAL A 166 -18.97 -8.71 -0.31
CA VAL A 166 -19.75 -9.01 0.90
C VAL A 166 -19.45 -10.43 1.38
N LEU A 167 -19.25 -10.57 2.68
CA LEU A 167 -18.97 -11.84 3.36
C LEU A 167 -19.89 -11.99 4.57
N TYR A 168 -20.03 -13.21 5.06
CA TYR A 168 -20.69 -13.50 6.32
C TYR A 168 -19.66 -13.87 7.39
N TYR A 169 -19.61 -13.09 8.46
CA TYR A 169 -18.62 -13.21 9.52
C TYR A 169 -19.22 -13.87 10.77
N ALA A 170 -18.45 -14.75 11.40
CA ALA A 170 -18.94 -15.62 12.46
C ALA A 170 -19.04 -14.93 13.83
N THR A 171 -18.51 -13.72 13.99
CA THR A 171 -18.53 -12.96 15.25
C THR A 171 -19.15 -11.58 15.03
N ASN A 172 -19.37 -10.85 16.12
CA ASN A 172 -19.89 -9.48 16.13
C ASN A 172 -18.80 -8.40 16.29
N VAL A 173 -17.53 -8.76 16.12
CA VAL A 173 -16.40 -7.82 16.18
C VAL A 173 -15.86 -7.65 14.77
N LEU A 174 -15.91 -6.44 14.22
CA LEU A 174 -15.48 -6.19 12.85
C LEU A 174 -13.96 -6.40 12.69
N PRO A 175 -13.53 -7.17 11.67
CA PRO A 175 -12.12 -7.23 11.31
C PRO A 175 -11.68 -5.93 10.60
N ASP A 176 -10.39 -5.61 10.70
CA ASP A 176 -9.82 -4.43 10.04
C ASP A 176 -10.08 -4.44 8.53
N GLY A 177 -10.50 -3.28 8.00
CA GLY A 177 -10.79 -3.13 6.58
C GLY A 177 -12.19 -3.60 6.15
N TYR A 178 -13.10 -3.80 7.10
CA TYR A 178 -14.50 -4.16 6.85
C TYR A 178 -15.49 -3.27 7.61
N LEU A 179 -16.67 -3.07 7.02
CA LEU A 179 -17.83 -2.43 7.66
C LEU A 179 -18.99 -3.42 7.74
N GLU A 180 -19.87 -3.27 8.72
CA GLU A 180 -21.12 -4.05 8.77
C GLU A 180 -22.09 -3.58 7.68
N CYS A 181 -22.81 -4.50 7.06
CA CYS A 181 -23.92 -4.17 6.16
C CYS A 181 -25.20 -3.89 6.96
N ASP A 182 -25.23 -2.74 7.65
CA ASP A 182 -26.29 -2.33 8.58
C ASP A 182 -27.15 -1.15 8.07
N GLY A 183 -26.96 -0.73 6.82
CA GLY A 183 -27.66 0.42 6.23
C GLY A 183 -27.12 1.79 6.63
N SER A 184 -26.06 1.88 7.42
CA SER A 184 -25.51 3.14 7.91
C SER A 184 -24.97 4.04 6.78
N ALA A 185 -25.01 5.35 7.01
CA ALA A 185 -24.42 6.33 6.11
C ALA A 185 -22.94 6.56 6.48
N VAL A 186 -22.05 6.33 5.52
CA VAL A 186 -20.59 6.42 5.71
C VAL A 186 -19.95 7.46 4.79
N SER A 187 -18.76 7.94 5.17
CA SER A 187 -18.05 9.04 4.49
C SER A 187 -17.52 8.63 3.11
N ARG A 188 -17.80 9.44 2.08
CA ARG A 188 -17.25 9.26 0.72
C ARG A 188 -15.74 9.47 0.65
N THR A 189 -15.19 10.30 1.53
CA THR A 189 -13.74 10.59 1.55
C THR A 189 -12.97 9.52 2.30
N THR A 190 -13.53 9.01 3.40
CA THR A 190 -12.91 7.96 4.20
C THR A 190 -12.96 6.61 3.48
N TYR A 191 -14.04 6.33 2.74
CA TYR A 191 -14.27 5.07 2.04
C TYR A 191 -14.42 5.30 0.52
N ALA A 192 -13.43 5.98 -0.07
CA ALA A 192 -13.48 6.41 -1.47
C ALA A 192 -13.55 5.23 -2.45
N ASP A 193 -12.79 4.17 -2.21
CA ASP A 193 -12.78 2.98 -3.06
C ASP A 193 -14.13 2.25 -2.99
N LEU A 194 -14.70 2.12 -1.80
CA LEU A 194 -16.03 1.53 -1.63
C LEU A 194 -17.12 2.38 -2.31
N PHE A 195 -17.04 3.70 -2.21
CA PHE A 195 -17.96 4.60 -2.89
C PHE A 195 -17.86 4.49 -4.42
N ALA A 196 -16.66 4.30 -4.97
CA ALA A 196 -16.48 4.08 -6.40
C ALA A 196 -17.21 2.83 -6.91
N VAL A 197 -17.32 1.78 -6.07
CA VAL A 197 -18.02 0.53 -6.41
C VAL A 197 -19.53 0.63 -6.19
N LEU A 198 -19.97 1.13 -5.03
CA LEU A 198 -21.39 1.12 -4.66
C LEU A 198 -22.17 2.34 -5.20
N GLY A 199 -21.50 3.48 -5.33
CA GLY A 199 -22.14 4.77 -5.54
C GLY A 199 -23.19 5.04 -4.46
N THR A 200 -24.38 5.44 -4.89
CA THR A 200 -25.54 5.70 -4.01
C THR A 200 -26.59 4.59 -4.07
N ARG A 201 -26.24 3.39 -4.56
CA ARG A 201 -27.18 2.29 -4.81
C ARG A 201 -28.03 1.91 -3.59
N TYR A 202 -27.46 1.96 -2.39
CA TYR A 202 -28.14 1.61 -1.14
C TYR A 202 -28.68 2.84 -0.38
N GLY A 203 -28.59 4.02 -1.00
CA GLY A 203 -29.04 5.28 -0.45
C GLY A 203 -28.05 6.41 -0.70
N ILE A 204 -28.59 7.62 -0.85
CA ILE A 204 -27.82 8.83 -1.15
C ILE A 204 -27.02 9.38 0.04
N GLY A 205 -27.13 8.77 1.22
CA GLY A 205 -26.62 9.34 2.46
C GLY A 205 -27.26 10.70 2.74
N ASN A 206 -26.43 11.69 3.06
CA ASN A 206 -26.85 13.08 3.23
C ASN A 206 -26.92 13.88 1.91
N GLY A 207 -26.78 13.21 0.76
CA GLY A 207 -26.80 13.86 -0.56
C GLY A 207 -25.52 14.59 -0.96
N SER A 208 -24.49 14.65 -0.11
CA SER A 208 -23.25 15.39 -0.38
C SER A 208 -21.99 14.60 -0.01
N THR A 209 -21.76 14.34 1.28
CA THR A 209 -20.50 13.79 1.80
C THR A 209 -20.59 12.33 2.21
N THR A 210 -21.79 11.75 2.25
CA THR A 210 -21.99 10.34 2.63
C THR A 210 -22.72 9.52 1.57
N PHE A 211 -22.67 8.20 1.72
CA PHE A 211 -23.46 7.21 0.98
C PHE A 211 -23.86 6.08 1.94
N ASN A 212 -24.94 5.36 1.65
CA ASN A 212 -25.41 4.28 2.52
C ASN A 212 -24.77 2.95 2.15
N LEU A 213 -24.52 2.14 3.18
CA LEU A 213 -24.21 0.72 3.05
C LEU A 213 -25.47 -0.11 2.75
N PRO A 214 -25.34 -1.35 2.23
CA PRO A 214 -26.44 -2.31 2.24
C PRO A 214 -26.94 -2.55 3.67
N ASP A 215 -28.23 -2.81 3.85
CA ASP A 215 -28.77 -3.40 5.09
C ASP A 215 -29.15 -4.86 4.81
N LEU A 216 -28.35 -5.80 5.31
CA LEU A 216 -28.53 -7.23 5.06
C LEU A 216 -28.91 -8.00 6.33
N ARG A 217 -29.23 -7.28 7.42
CA ARG A 217 -29.54 -7.90 8.71
C ARG A 217 -30.89 -8.60 8.62
N GLY A 218 -30.89 -9.90 8.88
CA GLY A 218 -32.11 -10.73 8.83
C GLY A 218 -32.60 -11.08 7.41
N GLU A 219 -31.85 -10.70 6.38
CA GLU A 219 -32.22 -10.91 4.98
C GLU A 219 -31.58 -12.18 4.40
N PHE A 220 -32.26 -12.79 3.42
CA PHE A 220 -31.68 -13.85 2.59
C PHE A 220 -31.15 -13.28 1.27
N ILE A 221 -29.94 -13.67 0.89
CA ILE A 221 -29.36 -13.29 -0.41
C ILE A 221 -29.84 -14.24 -1.49
N ARG A 222 -30.16 -13.66 -2.65
CA ARG A 222 -30.51 -14.38 -3.87
C ARG A 222 -29.57 -14.00 -5.00
N GLY A 223 -29.44 -14.89 -5.99
CA GLY A 223 -28.68 -14.60 -7.20
C GLY A 223 -29.34 -13.50 -8.03
N TYR A 224 -28.53 -12.59 -8.57
CA TYR A 224 -28.99 -11.58 -9.54
C TYR A 224 -29.23 -12.26 -10.88
N ASP A 225 -30.45 -12.10 -11.44
CA ASP A 225 -30.85 -12.76 -12.70
C ASP A 225 -29.96 -12.38 -13.89
N ASN A 226 -29.51 -11.13 -13.93
CA ASN A 226 -28.64 -10.60 -14.99
C ASN A 226 -29.10 -10.99 -16.42
N SER A 227 -30.41 -10.90 -16.68
CA SER A 227 -31.04 -11.23 -17.98
C SER A 227 -31.08 -12.72 -18.32
N ARG A 228 -30.95 -13.61 -17.34
CA ARG A 228 -31.17 -15.06 -17.54
C ARG A 228 -32.65 -15.39 -17.74
N GLY A 229 -33.57 -14.55 -17.28
CA GLY A 229 -35.01 -14.68 -17.48
C GLY A 229 -35.73 -15.58 -16.46
N VAL A 230 -35.05 -15.99 -15.38
CA VAL A 230 -35.62 -16.83 -14.32
C VAL A 230 -36.20 -15.99 -13.18
N ASP A 231 -35.61 -14.84 -12.90
CA ASP A 231 -36.06 -13.89 -11.88
C ASP A 231 -36.13 -12.47 -12.46
N THR A 232 -36.92 -12.34 -13.53
CA THR A 232 -37.09 -11.12 -14.31
C THR A 232 -37.67 -9.97 -13.48
N GLY A 233 -37.18 -8.74 -13.72
CA GLY A 233 -37.68 -7.54 -13.05
C GLY A 233 -37.03 -7.24 -11.69
N ARG A 234 -36.03 -8.01 -11.27
CA ARG A 234 -35.25 -7.75 -10.05
C ARG A 234 -33.94 -7.04 -10.38
N VAL A 235 -33.72 -5.88 -9.74
CA VAL A 235 -32.52 -5.06 -9.94
C VAL A 235 -31.55 -5.33 -8.79
N ILE A 236 -30.24 -5.25 -9.07
CA ILE A 236 -29.21 -5.45 -8.05
C ILE A 236 -29.39 -4.45 -6.89
N GLY A 237 -29.40 -4.98 -5.65
CA GLY A 237 -29.53 -4.18 -4.44
C GLY A 237 -30.96 -3.80 -4.04
N THR A 238 -32.00 -4.21 -4.77
CA THR A 238 -33.38 -3.91 -4.38
C THR A 238 -33.93 -4.93 -3.39
N TRP A 239 -34.56 -4.43 -2.33
CA TRP A 239 -35.34 -5.26 -1.40
C TRP A 239 -36.66 -5.71 -2.02
N GLN A 240 -37.15 -6.88 -1.60
CA GLN A 240 -38.49 -7.35 -1.97
C GLN A 240 -39.19 -7.94 -0.74
N LYS A 241 -40.52 -7.87 -0.77
CA LYS A 241 -41.35 -8.59 0.19
C LYS A 241 -41.19 -10.10 -0.03
N GLY A 242 -41.30 -10.89 1.03
CA GLY A 242 -41.29 -12.35 0.93
C GLY A 242 -42.34 -12.86 -0.05
N SER A 243 -41.92 -13.76 -0.95
CA SER A 243 -42.83 -14.42 -1.89
C SER A 243 -43.65 -15.49 -1.18
N PHE A 244 -44.93 -15.61 -1.52
CA PHE A 244 -45.75 -16.73 -1.07
C PHE A 244 -45.29 -18.01 -1.77
N ILE A 245 -44.97 -19.04 -0.98
CA ILE A 245 -44.58 -20.36 -1.49
C ILE A 245 -45.84 -21.22 -1.60
N ALA A 246 -46.14 -21.74 -2.79
CA ALA A 246 -47.19 -22.73 -2.98
C ALA A 246 -46.67 -24.10 -2.52
N GLY A 247 -47.38 -24.75 -1.59
CA GLY A 247 -46.99 -26.06 -1.05
C GLY A 247 -47.26 -27.18 -2.06
N GLY A 248 -46.32 -28.10 -2.18
CA GLY A 248 -46.53 -29.39 -2.84
C GLY A 248 -47.37 -30.31 -1.95
N ALA A 249 -48.36 -31.01 -2.50
CA ALA A 249 -49.17 -31.99 -1.78
C ALA A 249 -49.22 -33.31 -2.56
N GLY A 250 -48.57 -34.34 -2.03
CA GLY A 250 -48.62 -35.71 -2.56
C GLY A 250 -47.29 -36.45 -2.40
N PRO A 251 -47.30 -37.80 -2.47
CA PRO A 251 -46.12 -38.63 -2.25
C PRO A 251 -45.00 -38.43 -3.30
N ASN A 252 -45.27 -37.71 -4.40
CA ASN A 252 -44.37 -37.57 -5.53
C ASN A 252 -43.92 -36.12 -5.81
N MET A 253 -44.16 -35.16 -4.92
CA MET A 253 -43.70 -33.74 -5.02
C MET A 253 -44.10 -32.96 -6.31
N ASP A 254 -44.78 -33.57 -7.28
CA ASP A 254 -45.17 -32.99 -8.58
C ASP A 254 -46.57 -32.37 -8.60
N SER A 255 -47.16 -32.10 -7.44
CA SER A 255 -48.52 -31.60 -7.30
C SER A 255 -48.53 -30.34 -6.45
N VAL A 256 -48.72 -29.18 -7.07
CA VAL A 256 -48.87 -27.89 -6.38
C VAL A 256 -50.35 -27.67 -6.06
N ILE A 257 -50.68 -27.24 -4.83
CA ILE A 257 -52.01 -26.68 -4.51
C ILE A 257 -51.91 -25.15 -4.59
N PRO A 258 -52.32 -24.51 -5.70
CA PRO A 258 -52.52 -23.07 -5.70
C PRO A 258 -53.81 -22.75 -4.93
N PHE A 259 -53.73 -21.87 -3.94
CA PHE A 259 -54.93 -21.23 -3.40
C PHE A 259 -55.45 -20.25 -4.46
N VAL A 260 -56.38 -20.69 -5.30
CA VAL A 260 -57.01 -19.85 -6.31
C VAL A 260 -58.17 -19.11 -5.66
N VAL A 261 -58.12 -17.77 -5.66
CA VAL A 261 -59.30 -16.95 -5.39
C VAL A 261 -60.24 -17.10 -6.58
N ALA A 262 -61.29 -17.89 -6.43
CA ALA A 262 -62.34 -18.01 -7.42
C ALA A 262 -63.08 -16.66 -7.53
N SER A 263 -62.79 -15.89 -8.58
CA SER A 263 -63.73 -14.88 -9.06
C SER A 263 -63.95 -15.10 -10.55
N THR A 264 -65.20 -15.15 -10.96
CA THR A 264 -65.60 -15.38 -12.35
C THR A 264 -65.50 -14.08 -13.13
N GLY A 265 -64.44 -13.89 -13.94
CA GLY A 265 -64.40 -12.78 -14.89
C GLY A 265 -63.02 -12.42 -15.45
N THR A 266 -63.03 -11.64 -16.54
CA THR A 266 -61.92 -11.16 -17.41
C THR A 266 -60.76 -10.43 -16.70
N LEU A 267 -60.77 -10.35 -15.36
CA LEU A 267 -59.77 -9.64 -14.54
C LEU A 267 -58.49 -10.47 -14.25
N MET A 268 -58.42 -11.72 -14.73
CA MET A 268 -57.36 -12.68 -14.40
C MET A 268 -55.94 -12.23 -14.81
N PRO A 269 -55.67 -11.77 -16.06
CA PRO A 269 -54.29 -11.48 -16.46
C PRO A 269 -53.71 -10.27 -15.73
N THR A 270 -54.53 -9.26 -15.42
CA THR A 270 -54.07 -8.00 -14.82
C THR A 270 -53.92 -8.12 -13.31
N LEU A 271 -54.80 -8.86 -12.61
CA LEU A 271 -54.73 -9.04 -11.16
C LEU A 271 -53.66 -10.06 -10.76
N VAL A 272 -53.54 -11.18 -11.48
CA VAL A 272 -52.56 -12.25 -11.16
C VAL A 272 -51.13 -11.81 -11.51
N ASN A 273 -50.94 -11.09 -12.63
CA ASN A 273 -49.66 -10.46 -12.97
C ASN A 273 -49.31 -9.31 -12.01
N GLY A 274 -50.31 -8.55 -11.55
CA GLY A 274 -50.14 -7.51 -10.52
C GLY A 274 -49.75 -8.05 -9.13
N LEU A 275 -50.03 -9.33 -8.86
CA LEU A 275 -49.64 -10.04 -7.64
C LEU A 275 -48.31 -10.83 -7.80
N GLY A 276 -47.72 -10.83 -9.00
CA GLY A 276 -46.49 -11.55 -9.31
C GLY A 276 -46.61 -13.07 -9.24
N TRP A 277 -47.83 -13.61 -9.41
CA TRP A 277 -48.09 -15.04 -9.44
C TRP A 277 -47.93 -15.57 -10.87
N ASP A 278 -47.41 -16.79 -11.02
CA ASP A 278 -47.28 -17.41 -12.33
C ASP A 278 -48.67 -17.84 -12.86
N LEU A 279 -48.96 -17.51 -14.12
CA LEU A 279 -50.27 -17.71 -14.73
C LEU A 279 -50.45 -19.17 -15.15
N LEU A 280 -51.26 -19.94 -14.41
CA LEU A 280 -51.74 -21.27 -14.84
C LEU A 280 -52.90 -21.15 -15.84
N TYR A 281 -52.76 -20.25 -16.82
CA TYR A 281 -53.74 -20.02 -17.88
C TYR A 281 -53.10 -20.28 -19.24
N ASN A 282 -53.67 -21.24 -19.98
CA ASN A 282 -53.21 -21.76 -21.28
C ASN A 282 -51.89 -22.54 -21.21
N ASP A 283 -52.00 -23.88 -21.23
CA ASP A 283 -51.14 -25.00 -21.68
C ASP A 283 -49.59 -24.92 -21.74
N VAL A 284 -48.98 -23.77 -21.55
CA VAL A 284 -47.52 -23.56 -21.57
C VAL A 284 -46.87 -24.03 -20.26
N TYR A 285 -47.61 -24.10 -19.15
CA TYR A 285 -47.11 -24.56 -17.84
C TYR A 285 -47.65 -25.93 -17.38
N THR A 286 -48.73 -26.43 -17.97
CA THR A 286 -49.18 -27.83 -17.73
C THR A 286 -48.21 -28.85 -18.31
N ALA A 287 -47.39 -28.47 -19.30
CA ALA A 287 -46.29 -29.28 -19.82
C ALA A 287 -45.17 -29.51 -18.78
N ASN A 288 -44.95 -28.56 -17.86
CA ASN A 288 -43.94 -28.68 -16.81
C ASN A 288 -44.50 -29.34 -15.53
N TYR A 289 -45.82 -29.26 -15.32
CA TYR A 289 -46.53 -29.82 -14.15
C TYR A 289 -47.83 -30.53 -14.56
N PRO A 290 -47.73 -31.70 -15.21
CA PRO A 290 -48.86 -32.39 -15.84
C PRO A 290 -49.93 -32.89 -14.87
N ASN A 291 -49.65 -32.92 -13.55
CA ASN A 291 -50.54 -33.46 -12.52
C ASN A 291 -51.16 -32.38 -11.60
N THR A 292 -51.32 -31.14 -12.08
CA THR A 292 -51.80 -30.02 -11.28
C THR A 292 -53.31 -30.11 -10.98
N VAL A 293 -53.71 -29.99 -9.70
CA VAL A 293 -55.13 -29.99 -9.25
C VAL A 293 -55.51 -28.60 -8.72
N LYS A 294 -56.66 -28.06 -9.14
CA LYS A 294 -57.16 -26.74 -8.71
C LYS A 294 -58.02 -26.88 -7.44
N ALA A 295 -57.74 -26.07 -6.40
CA ALA A 295 -58.61 -25.94 -5.24
C ALA A 295 -59.50 -24.69 -5.40
N ASN A 296 -60.81 -24.88 -5.54
CA ASN A 296 -61.81 -23.80 -5.52
C ASN A 296 -62.50 -23.76 -4.16
N ASN A 297 -62.65 -22.58 -3.57
CA ASN A 297 -63.42 -22.39 -2.34
C ASN A 297 -64.79 -21.76 -2.65
N GLY A 298 -65.87 -22.56 -2.55
CA GLY A 298 -67.25 -22.05 -2.41
C GLY A 298 -68.33 -22.65 -3.32
N ASN A 299 -68.99 -23.73 -2.82
CA ASN A 299 -70.41 -24.16 -2.93
C ASN A 299 -71.19 -23.91 -4.25
N SER A 300 -71.83 -24.87 -4.93
CA SER A 300 -72.61 -26.04 -4.49
C SER A 300 -72.77 -27.02 -5.65
N ASP A 301 -72.84 -28.32 -5.34
CA ASP A 301 -73.42 -29.41 -6.12
C ASP A 301 -73.75 -29.14 -7.59
N ASN A 302 -73.02 -29.76 -8.51
CA ASN A 302 -73.40 -31.09 -8.99
C ASN A 302 -72.40 -31.55 -10.06
N SER A 303 -71.88 -32.76 -9.92
CA SER A 303 -71.20 -33.54 -10.97
C SER A 303 -69.78 -33.14 -11.41
N THR A 304 -68.81 -32.97 -10.48
CA THR A 304 -67.37 -33.09 -10.83
C THR A 304 -66.55 -33.31 -9.55
N ASN A 305 -65.49 -34.10 -9.68
CA ASN A 305 -64.54 -34.56 -8.65
C ASN A 305 -63.85 -33.42 -7.86
N THR A 306 -64.57 -32.70 -7.02
CA THR A 306 -64.06 -31.62 -6.17
C THR A 306 -64.05 -32.08 -4.72
N GLN A 307 -62.89 -32.53 -4.24
CA GLN A 307 -62.69 -32.75 -2.80
C GLN A 307 -62.54 -31.39 -2.11
N LEU A 308 -63.49 -31.11 -1.22
CA LEU A 308 -63.33 -30.12 -0.16
C LEU A 308 -62.10 -30.53 0.67
N ILE A 309 -61.31 -29.57 1.16
CA ILE A 309 -60.34 -29.86 2.23
C ILE A 309 -61.17 -30.15 3.49
N ASN A 310 -61.71 -31.36 3.58
CA ASN A 310 -62.30 -31.90 4.79
C ASN A 310 -61.14 -32.30 5.71
N VAL A 311 -60.88 -31.47 6.72
CA VAL A 311 -60.07 -31.86 7.87
C VAL A 311 -60.98 -32.62 8.85
N SER A 312 -61.54 -33.76 8.42
CA SER A 312 -62.32 -34.74 9.21
C SER A 312 -62.61 -35.93 8.25
N ASP A 313 -62.49 -37.24 8.55
CA ASP A 313 -62.42 -38.02 9.79
C ASP A 313 -61.65 -39.34 9.54
N ASN A 314 -60.32 -39.31 9.36
CA ASN A 314 -59.50 -40.53 9.33
C ASN A 314 -58.09 -40.29 9.89
N GLY A 315 -58.05 -39.78 11.13
CA GLY A 315 -56.88 -39.91 12.02
C GLY A 315 -55.55 -39.34 11.50
N SER A 316 -55.57 -38.37 10.58
CA SER A 316 -54.36 -37.71 10.12
C SER A 316 -54.55 -36.19 10.19
N ASP A 317 -53.88 -35.57 11.16
CA ASP A 317 -53.81 -34.13 11.34
C ASP A 317 -53.05 -33.49 10.16
N TYR A 318 -53.77 -32.89 9.20
CA TYR A 318 -53.14 -32.13 8.13
C TYR A 318 -53.01 -30.66 8.55
N ALA A 319 -51.86 -30.32 9.15
CA ALA A 319 -51.44 -28.93 9.31
C ALA A 319 -50.70 -28.46 8.04
N TYR A 320 -51.15 -27.36 7.44
CA TYR A 320 -50.43 -26.69 6.36
C TYR A 320 -49.65 -25.49 6.90
N GLY A 321 -48.34 -25.47 6.68
CA GLY A 321 -47.47 -24.36 7.04
C GLY A 321 -46.21 -24.35 6.18
N VAL A 322 -45.84 -23.18 5.66
CA VAL A 322 -44.52 -22.95 5.06
C VAL A 322 -43.56 -22.55 6.17
N SER A 323 -42.57 -23.39 6.47
CA SER A 323 -41.51 -23.05 7.43
C SER A 323 -40.34 -22.43 6.68
N ARG A 324 -39.83 -21.29 7.18
CA ARG A 324 -38.53 -20.74 6.74
C ARG A 324 -37.44 -21.82 6.79
N PRO A 325 -36.48 -21.83 5.84
CA PRO A 325 -35.32 -22.72 5.92
C PRO A 325 -34.62 -22.55 7.28
N ARG A 326 -34.12 -23.64 7.85
CA ARG A 326 -33.21 -23.54 9.01
C ARG A 326 -31.94 -22.82 8.56
N ASN A 327 -31.57 -21.74 9.25
CA ASN A 327 -30.38 -20.95 8.95
C ASN A 327 -29.59 -20.66 10.24
N VAL A 328 -28.35 -20.18 10.07
CA VAL A 328 -27.49 -19.67 11.15
C VAL A 328 -27.29 -18.18 10.89
N ALA A 329 -27.41 -17.36 11.94
CA ALA A 329 -27.15 -15.93 11.85
C ALA A 329 -25.64 -15.67 11.84
N MET A 330 -25.18 -14.95 10.82
CA MET A 330 -23.80 -14.46 10.68
C MET A 330 -23.85 -12.98 10.33
N MET A 331 -22.85 -12.21 10.76
CA MET A 331 -22.81 -10.77 10.53
C MET A 331 -22.39 -10.48 9.08
N PRO A 332 -23.23 -9.81 8.26
CA PRO A 332 -22.85 -9.43 6.91
C PRO A 332 -21.86 -8.27 6.96
N ILE A 333 -20.69 -8.43 6.36
CA ILE A 333 -19.63 -7.42 6.32
C ILE A 333 -19.20 -7.13 4.88
N ILE A 334 -18.77 -5.91 4.61
CA ILE A 334 -18.33 -5.45 3.29
C ILE A 334 -16.90 -4.90 3.34
N LYS A 335 -16.08 -5.30 2.37
CA LYS A 335 -14.70 -4.82 2.22
C LYS A 335 -14.71 -3.36 1.75
N TYR A 336 -13.98 -2.49 2.45
CA TYR A 336 -13.72 -1.11 2.02
C TYR A 336 -12.24 -0.88 1.67
#